data_AF-A0ABD3F533-F1
#
_entry.id   AF-A0ABD3F533-F1
#
_cell.length_a   1.000
_cell.length_b   1.000
_cell.length_c   1.000
_cell.angle_alpha   90.00
_cell.angle_beta   90.00
_cell.angle_gamma   90.00
#
_symmetry.space_group_name_H-M   'P 1'
#
loop_
_entity.id
_entity.type
_entity.pdbx_description
1 polymer ?
#
loop_
_entity_poly.entity_id
_entity_poly.type
_entity_poly.pdbx_seq_one_letter_code
_entity_poly.pdbx_strand_id
1 'polypeptide(L)'
;MAIVRRLQARAQRWHLLGRYYVNKWHYDGSKWAERVWYGQGSTGNGPQVASVAFMITRSMRQQLLDAGFPPAAISTLQPAIAQKIIADKVTFMQFEELQKQEVEQVAERAKHALKQEAEAKQSELDNKVDINKEDPAAGSAALVVQQEVEDDEGMKKTQS
;
A
#
# COMPACT_ATOMS: atom_id res chain seq x y z
N MET A 1 -44.63 -24.34 -50.38
CA MET A 1 -43.21 -24.04 -50.06
C MET A 1 -42.99 -22.85 -49.11
N ALA A 2 -43.71 -21.73 -49.23
CA ALA A 2 -43.47 -20.53 -48.40
C ALA A 2 -43.79 -20.70 -46.89
N ILE A 3 -44.81 -21.49 -46.55
CA ILE A 3 -45.24 -21.71 -45.16
C ILE A 3 -44.18 -22.49 -44.36
N VAL A 4 -43.56 -23.50 -44.98
CA VAL A 4 -42.48 -24.29 -44.37
C VAL A 4 -41.26 -23.41 -44.08
N ARG A 5 -40.89 -22.52 -45.00
CA ARG A 5 -39.80 -21.55 -44.80
C ARG A 5 -40.10 -20.56 -43.66
N ARG A 6 -41.35 -20.11 -43.52
CA ARG A 6 -41.77 -19.24 -42.41
C ARG A 6 -41.70 -19.96 -41.05
N LEU A 7 -42.10 -21.23 -41.01
CA LEU A 7 -42.00 -22.06 -39.80
C LEU A 7 -40.54 -22.31 -39.42
N GLN A 8 -39.69 -22.62 -40.40
CA GLN A 8 -38.25 -22.81 -40.18
C GLN A 8 -37.57 -21.54 -39.64
N ALA A 9 -37.87 -20.37 -40.22
CA ALA A 9 -37.34 -19.10 -39.73
C ALA A 9 -37.81 -18.78 -38.30
N ARG A 10 -39.06 -19.14 -37.97
CA ARG A 10 -39.59 -18.98 -36.61
C ARG A 10 -38.85 -19.90 -35.63
N ALA A 11 -38.67 -21.17 -35.97
CA ALA A 11 -37.93 -22.14 -35.16
C ALA A 11 -36.47 -21.71 -34.92
N GLN A 12 -35.78 -21.22 -35.96
CA GLN A 12 -34.42 -20.67 -35.84
C GLN A 12 -34.38 -19.46 -34.90
N ARG A 13 -35.36 -18.57 -34.99
CA ARG A 13 -35.47 -17.41 -34.08
C ARG A 13 -35.68 -17.85 -32.63
N TRP A 14 -36.55 -18.84 -32.40
CA TRP A 14 -36.75 -19.41 -31.06
C TRP A 14 -35.49 -20.07 -30.51
N HIS A 15 -34.72 -20.77 -31.34
CA HIS A 15 -33.45 -21.38 -30.94
C HIS A 15 -32.41 -20.32 -30.53
N LEU A 16 -32.29 -19.24 -31.32
CA LEU A 16 -31.38 -18.13 -31.00
C LEU A 16 -31.80 -17.40 -29.72
N LEU A 17 -33.09 -17.12 -29.55
CA LEU A 17 -33.60 -16.51 -28.31
C LEU A 17 -33.36 -17.43 -27.11
N GLY A 18 -33.63 -18.73 -27.25
CA GLY A 18 -33.41 -19.70 -26.18
C GLY A 18 -31.96 -19.70 -25.69
N ARG A 19 -30.99 -19.75 -26.63
CA ARG A 19 -29.57 -19.67 -26.29
C ARG A 19 -29.20 -18.35 -25.61
N TYR A 20 -29.74 -17.24 -26.10
CA TYR A 20 -29.51 -15.92 -25.47
C TYR A 20 -30.01 -15.88 -24.03
N TYR A 21 -31.26 -16.33 -23.79
CA TYR A 21 -31.85 -16.28 -22.45
C TYR A 21 -31.16 -17.25 -21.48
N VAL A 22 -30.75 -18.43 -21.94
CA VAL A 22 -29.97 -19.36 -21.11
C VAL A 22 -28.62 -18.75 -20.73
N ASN A 23 -27.89 -18.20 -21.71
CA ASN A 23 -26.60 -17.54 -21.42
C ASN A 23 -26.77 -16.33 -20.49
N LYS A 24 -27.82 -15.53 -20.71
CA LYS A 24 -28.13 -14.40 -19.86
C LYS A 24 -28.47 -14.85 -18.44
N TRP A 25 -29.27 -15.90 -18.29
CA TRP A 25 -29.62 -16.44 -16.98
C TRP A 25 -28.40 -16.98 -16.24
N HIS A 26 -27.50 -17.68 -16.94
CA HIS A 26 -26.22 -18.11 -16.35
C HIS A 26 -25.35 -16.94 -15.92
N TYR A 27 -25.25 -15.89 -16.73
CA TYR A 27 -24.46 -14.70 -16.42
C TYR A 27 -25.05 -13.90 -15.26
N ASP A 28 -26.35 -13.63 -15.30
CA ASP A 28 -27.04 -12.88 -14.26
C ASP A 28 -27.04 -13.69 -12.95
N GLY A 29 -27.19 -15.02 -13.04
CA GLY A 29 -27.10 -15.94 -11.91
C GLY A 29 -25.71 -16.00 -11.30
N SER A 30 -24.65 -16.11 -12.10
CA SER A 30 -23.27 -16.11 -11.60
C SER A 30 -22.90 -14.77 -10.98
N LYS A 31 -23.30 -13.65 -11.60
CA LYS A 31 -23.07 -12.30 -11.06
C LYS A 31 -23.87 -12.03 -9.80
N TRP A 32 -25.09 -12.54 -9.71
CA TRP A 32 -25.88 -12.48 -8.48
C TRP A 32 -25.23 -13.33 -7.39
N ALA A 33 -24.81 -14.55 -7.71
CA ALA A 33 -24.13 -15.42 -6.75
C ALA A 33 -22.83 -14.78 -6.24
N GLU A 34 -22.02 -14.20 -7.13
CA GLU A 34 -20.84 -13.42 -6.77
C GLU A 34 -21.20 -12.23 -5.85
N ARG A 35 -22.28 -11.51 -6.15
CA ARG A 35 -22.75 -10.38 -5.33
C ARG A 35 -23.16 -10.82 -3.92
N VAL A 36 -23.84 -11.95 -3.80
CA VAL A 36 -24.29 -12.50 -2.52
C VAL A 36 -23.12 -13.09 -1.75
N TRP A 37 -22.26 -13.85 -2.41
CA TRP A 37 -21.16 -14.57 -1.78
C TRP A 37 -20.02 -13.63 -1.35
N TYR A 38 -19.70 -12.64 -2.18
CA TYR A 38 -18.61 -11.69 -1.92
C TYR A 38 -19.11 -10.33 -1.42
N GLY A 39 -20.40 -10.23 -1.06
CA GLY A 39 -20.93 -9.07 -0.34
C GLY A 39 -20.75 -7.75 -1.09
N GLN A 40 -21.14 -7.66 -2.36
CA GLN A 40 -21.14 -6.39 -3.10
C GLN A 40 -22.41 -5.60 -2.73
N GLY A 41 -22.43 -5.07 -1.51
CA GLY A 41 -23.54 -4.31 -0.95
C GLY A 41 -23.06 -3.13 -0.13
N SER A 42 -22.79 -1.99 -0.77
CA SER A 42 -23.29 -0.67 -0.36
C SER A 42 -22.74 0.48 -1.22
N THR A 43 -21.53 0.39 -1.76
CA THR A 43 -20.94 1.54 -2.50
C THR A 43 -19.93 1.09 -3.56
N GLY A 44 -20.41 0.79 -4.78
CA GLY A 44 -19.63 0.95 -6.03
C GLY A 44 -18.23 0.33 -6.18
N ASN A 45 -17.72 -0.44 -5.24
CA ASN A 45 -16.40 -1.05 -5.29
C ASN A 45 -16.56 -2.57 -5.30
N GLY A 46 -15.87 -3.23 -6.23
CA GLY A 46 -15.81 -4.68 -6.36
C GLY A 46 -15.15 -5.35 -5.14
N PRO A 47 -14.54 -6.54 -5.28
CA PRO A 47 -13.93 -7.24 -4.15
C PRO A 47 -13.08 -6.25 -3.37
N GLN A 48 -13.28 -6.21 -2.05
CA GLN A 48 -12.68 -5.24 -1.15
C GLN A 48 -11.17 -5.47 -1.15
N VAL A 49 -10.50 -4.98 -2.20
CA VAL A 49 -9.05 -4.93 -2.26
C VAL A 49 -8.67 -4.09 -1.07
N ALA A 50 -7.81 -4.63 -0.20
CA ALA A 50 -7.25 -3.94 0.96
C ALA A 50 -6.50 -2.70 0.47
N SER A 51 -7.26 -1.65 0.14
CA SER A 51 -6.78 -0.40 -0.38
C SER A 51 -6.46 0.43 0.84
N VAL A 52 -5.17 0.40 1.19
CA VAL A 52 -4.63 1.31 2.19
C VAL A 52 -4.85 2.72 1.67
N ALA A 53 -5.52 3.57 2.45
CA ALA A 53 -5.72 4.95 2.08
C ALA A 53 -4.35 5.62 1.87
N PHE A 54 -4.08 6.06 0.65
CA PHE A 54 -2.86 6.80 0.30
C PHE A 54 -3.04 8.32 0.43
N MET A 55 -4.28 8.81 0.37
CA MET A 55 -4.62 10.23 0.45
C MET A 55 -5.99 10.43 1.09
N ILE A 56 -6.18 11.56 1.80
CA ILE A 56 -7.49 11.98 2.31
C ILE A 56 -8.33 12.49 1.15
N THR A 57 -9.44 11.80 0.85
CA THR A 57 -10.35 12.17 -0.23
C THR A 57 -11.30 13.29 0.17
N ARG A 58 -12.00 13.88 -0.82
CA ARG A 58 -13.01 14.92 -0.57
C ARG A 58 -14.14 14.43 0.34
N SER A 59 -14.60 13.19 0.16
CA SER A 59 -15.65 12.60 0.99
C SER A 59 -15.17 12.37 2.43
N MET A 60 -13.95 11.87 2.61
CA MET A 60 -13.35 11.75 3.95
C MET A 60 -13.21 13.10 4.64
N ARG A 61 -12.79 14.15 3.90
CA ARG A 61 -12.71 15.50 4.45
C ARG A 61 -14.08 15.99 4.94
N GLN A 62 -15.15 15.74 4.18
CA GLN A 62 -16.50 16.10 4.63
C GLN A 62 -16.88 15.37 5.91
N GLN A 63 -16.63 14.06 5.99
CA GLN A 63 -16.92 13.26 7.18
C GLN A 63 -16.14 13.72 8.41
N LEU A 64 -14.88 14.13 8.23
CA LEU A 64 -14.06 14.69 9.30
C LEU A 64 -14.56 16.07 9.75
N LEU A 65 -15.00 16.92 8.81
CA LEU A 65 -15.62 18.21 9.14
C LEU A 65 -16.91 18.01 9.94
N ASP A 66 -17.74 17.05 9.53
CA ASP A 66 -18.98 16.69 10.25
C ASP A 66 -18.69 16.15 11.67
N ALA A 67 -17.52 15.51 11.86
CA ALA A 67 -17.02 15.07 13.17
C ALA A 67 -16.33 16.19 13.99
N GLY A 68 -16.30 17.42 13.48
CA GLY A 68 -15.76 18.60 14.17
C GLY A 68 -14.27 18.84 13.99
N PHE A 69 -13.60 18.16 13.05
CA PHE A 69 -12.16 18.38 12.81
C PHE A 69 -11.94 19.70 12.05
N PRO A 70 -11.06 20.59 12.54
CA PRO A 70 -10.72 21.82 11.83
C PRO A 70 -9.91 21.51 10.55
N PRO A 71 -10.04 22.30 9.47
CA PRO A 71 -9.35 22.06 8.20
C PRO A 71 -7.83 21.95 8.33
N ALA A 72 -7.23 22.73 9.23
CA ALA A 72 -5.80 22.71 9.50
C ALA A 72 -5.33 21.37 10.07
N ALA A 73 -6.10 20.77 10.99
CA ALA A 73 -5.79 19.45 11.54
C ALA A 73 -5.97 18.35 10.50
N ILE A 74 -6.96 18.47 9.60
CA ILE A 74 -7.18 17.48 8.54
C ILE A 74 -5.97 17.41 7.59
N SER A 75 -5.33 18.54 7.28
CA SER A 75 -4.15 18.54 6.40
C SER A 75 -2.93 17.83 6.97
N THR A 76 -2.81 17.74 8.30
CA THR A 76 -1.69 17.08 8.98
C THR A 76 -1.95 15.60 9.27
N LEU A 77 -3.20 15.14 9.13
CA LEU A 77 -3.56 13.76 9.39
C LEU A 77 -3.01 12.82 8.32
N GLN A 78 -2.46 11.69 8.76
CA GLN A 78 -2.13 10.60 7.86
C GLN A 78 -3.42 9.96 7.33
N PRO A 79 -3.52 9.63 6.03
CA PRO A 79 -4.73 9.07 5.43
C PRO A 79 -5.23 7.78 6.12
N ALA A 80 -4.31 6.92 6.59
CA ALA A 80 -4.65 5.71 7.33
C ALA A 80 -5.33 6.03 8.68
N ILE A 81 -4.84 7.06 9.38
CA ILE A 81 -5.41 7.50 10.66
C ILE A 81 -6.78 8.13 10.42
N ALA A 82 -6.91 8.98 9.40
CA ALA A 82 -8.19 9.56 9.00
C ALA A 82 -9.25 8.50 8.70
N GLN A 83 -8.87 7.42 8.01
CA GLN A 83 -9.77 6.29 7.74
C GLN A 83 -10.21 5.58 9.02
N LYS A 84 -9.28 5.38 9.98
CA LYS A 84 -9.62 4.81 11.30
C LYS A 84 -10.58 5.71 12.07
N ILE A 85 -10.31 7.01 12.15
CA ILE A 85 -11.18 8.00 12.81
C ILE A 85 -12.61 7.94 12.26
N ILE A 86 -12.75 7.86 10.93
CA ILE A 86 -14.04 7.75 10.25
C ILE A 86 -14.73 6.41 10.56
N ALA A 87 -13.98 5.30 10.54
CA ALA A 87 -14.50 3.98 10.84
C ALA A 87 -15.00 3.87 12.30
N ASP A 88 -14.23 4.44 13.22
CA ASP A 88 -14.48 4.41 14.67
C ASP A 88 -15.41 5.54 15.14
N LYS A 89 -15.77 6.47 14.23
CA LYS A 89 -16.63 7.64 14.49
C LYS A 89 -16.13 8.51 15.66
N VAL A 90 -14.82 8.70 15.73
CA VAL A 90 -14.16 9.45 16.81
C VAL A 90 -14.34 10.95 16.58
N THR A 91 -14.65 11.68 17.65
CA THR A 91 -14.76 13.16 17.62
C THR A 91 -13.41 13.83 17.83
N PHE A 92 -13.27 15.09 17.40
CA PHE A 92 -12.00 15.83 17.51
C PHE A 92 -11.43 15.86 18.93
N MET A 93 -12.28 16.04 19.95
CA MET A 93 -11.87 16.08 21.37
C MET A 93 -11.20 14.76 21.81
N GLN A 94 -11.80 13.63 21.42
CA GLN A 94 -11.27 12.30 21.73
C GLN A 94 -9.96 12.03 20.98
N PHE A 95 -9.84 12.55 19.76
CA PHE A 95 -8.61 12.41 18.99
C PHE A 95 -7.43 13.19 19.61
N GLU A 96 -7.66 14.39 20.13
CA GLU A 96 -6.58 15.14 20.82
C GLU A 96 -6.09 14.41 22.08
N GLU A 97 -6.98 13.79 22.85
CA GLU A 97 -6.61 13.01 24.04
C GLU A 97 -5.74 11.80 23.66
N LEU A 98 -6.12 11.08 22.61
CA LEU A 98 -5.33 9.95 22.10
C LEU A 98 -3.98 10.42 21.55
N GLN A 99 -3.95 11.55 20.83
CA GLN A 99 -2.71 12.09 20.29
C GLN A 99 -1.73 12.51 21.38
N LYS A 100 -2.22 13.10 22.48
CA LYS A 100 -1.38 13.46 23.64
C LYS A 100 -0.75 12.21 24.28
N GLN A 101 -1.53 11.15 24.46
CA GLN A 101 -1.03 9.88 25.02
C GLN A 101 0.00 9.21 24.12
N GLU A 102 -0.20 9.23 22.79
CA GLU A 102 0.78 8.65 21.85
C GLU A 102 2.11 9.42 21.84
N VAL A 103 2.06 10.75 21.89
CA VAL A 103 3.28 11.58 21.93
C VAL A 103 4.10 11.31 23.19
N GLU A 104 3.45 11.13 24.34
CA GLU A 104 4.14 10.79 25.59
C GLU A 104 4.82 9.41 25.50
N GLN A 105 4.12 8.39 25.00
CA GLN A 105 4.68 7.04 24.86
C GLN A 105 5.82 6.98 23.83
N VAL A 106 5.73 7.73 22.73
CA VAL A 106 6.80 7.82 21.73
C VAL A 106 8.01 8.55 22.31
N ALA A 107 7.80 9.62 23.08
CA ALA A 107 8.88 10.34 23.76
C ALA A 107 9.60 9.46 24.79
N GLU A 108 8.88 8.63 25.54
CA GLU A 108 9.48 7.67 26.47
C GLU A 108 10.28 6.59 25.75
N ARG A 109 9.72 6.01 24.68
CA ARG A 109 10.44 5.01 23.86
C ARG A 109 11.70 5.58 23.22
N ALA A 110 11.65 6.82 22.72
CA ALA A 110 12.82 7.51 22.17
C ALA A 110 13.90 7.73 23.24
N LYS A 111 13.52 8.12 24.46
CA LYS A 111 14.46 8.26 25.59
C LYS A 111 15.10 6.92 25.98
N HIS A 112 14.34 5.82 25.94
CA HIS A 112 14.85 4.48 26.22
C HIS A 112 15.80 3.98 25.11
N ALA A 113 15.47 4.20 23.84
CA ALA A 113 16.33 3.85 22.71
C ALA A 113 17.68 4.59 22.74
N LEU A 114 17.66 5.90 23.04
CA LEU A 114 18.88 6.69 23.15
C LEU A 114 19.80 6.23 24.30
N LYS A 115 19.23 5.75 25.42
CA LYS A 115 20.01 5.17 26.53
C LYS A 115 20.67 3.84 26.14
N GLN A 116 19.94 2.98 25.43
CA GLN A 116 20.47 1.69 24.95
C GLN A 116 21.57 1.87 23.90
N GLU A 117 21.44 2.85 23.00
CA GLU A 117 22.51 3.17 22.04
C GLU A 117 23.75 3.79 22.70
N ALA A 118 23.59 4.54 23.80
CA ALA A 118 24.73 5.08 24.55
C ALA A 118 25.51 3.97 25.28
N GLU A 119 24.81 3.00 25.87
CA GLU A 119 25.43 1.84 26.53
C GLU A 119 26.11 0.88 25.53
N ALA A 120 25.53 0.71 24.33
CA ALA A 120 26.14 -0.05 23.24
C ALA A 120 27.42 0.60 22.70
N LYS A 121 27.48 1.93 22.60
CA LYS A 121 28.69 2.64 22.15
C LYS A 121 29.80 2.65 23.19
N GLN A 122 29.47 2.59 24.47
CA GLN A 122 30.46 2.53 25.56
C GLN A 122 31.10 1.14 25.68
N SER A 123 30.36 0.09 25.31
CA SER A 123 30.87 -1.29 25.24
C SER A 123 31.71 -1.58 23.97
N GLU A 124 31.57 -0.80 22.90
CA GLU A 124 32.49 -0.85 21.74
C GLU A 124 33.84 -0.16 21.99
N LEU A 125 33.92 0.78 22.94
CA LEU A 125 35.17 1.48 23.28
C LEU A 125 36.05 0.70 24.29
N ASP A 126 35.46 -0.10 25.18
CA ASP A 126 36.23 -0.96 26.10
C ASP A 126 36.86 -2.19 25.41
N ASN A 127 36.36 -2.61 24.25
CA ASN A 127 36.95 -3.71 23.46
C ASN A 127 38.14 -3.27 22.58
N LYS A 128 38.54 -1.99 22.60
CA LYS A 128 39.65 -1.48 21.79
C LYS A 128 40.92 -1.12 22.59
N VAL A 129 41.01 -1.52 23.86
CA VAL A 129 42.13 -1.16 24.76
C VAL A 129 43.13 -2.31 25.03
N ASP A 130 42.89 -3.53 24.55
CA ASP A 130 43.90 -4.60 24.60
C ASP A 130 44.28 -5.04 23.19
N ILE A 131 45.28 -4.37 22.60
CA ILE A 131 46.37 -4.89 21.74
C ILE A 131 47.21 -3.65 21.38
N ASN A 132 48.20 -3.34 22.22
CA ASN A 132 49.38 -2.57 21.80
C ASN A 132 50.47 -2.71 22.87
N LYS A 133 51.29 -3.75 22.72
CA LYS A 133 52.67 -3.73 23.16
C LYS A 133 53.53 -4.61 22.26
N GLU A 134 54.53 -3.96 21.67
CA GLU A 134 55.82 -4.47 21.17
C GLU A 134 55.94 -4.86 19.68
N ASP A 135 56.50 -3.88 18.94
CA ASP A 135 57.18 -3.88 17.63
C ASP A 135 58.32 -4.93 17.46
N PRO A 136 59.07 -5.01 16.31
CA PRO A 136 58.79 -4.68 14.91
C PRO A 136 59.26 -5.77 13.90
N ALA A 137 59.01 -5.49 12.60
CA ALA A 137 59.90 -5.75 11.45
C ALA A 137 59.56 -6.83 10.42
N ALA A 138 59.78 -6.40 9.18
CA ALA A 138 60.06 -7.13 7.94
C ALA A 138 58.88 -7.62 7.09
N GLY A 139 58.85 -7.16 5.84
CA GLY A 139 58.35 -7.96 4.72
C GLY A 139 57.44 -7.27 3.70
N SER A 140 58.03 -6.36 2.92
CA SER A 140 57.85 -6.14 1.47
C SER A 140 56.50 -6.23 0.75
N ALA A 141 56.42 -5.34 -0.25
CA ALA A 141 55.72 -5.39 -1.54
C ALA A 141 54.33 -4.72 -1.56
N ALA A 142 54.23 -3.48 -2.07
CA ALA A 142 54.14 -3.12 -3.50
C ALA A 142 52.66 -2.85 -3.84
N LEU A 143 52.21 -1.86 -4.61
CA LEU A 143 52.73 -0.75 -5.40
C LEU A 143 51.48 -0.22 -6.17
N VAL A 144 51.46 1.05 -6.61
CA VAL A 144 50.55 1.63 -7.66
C VAL A 144 49.10 1.91 -7.17
N VAL A 145 48.56 3.12 -6.95
CA VAL A 145 48.57 4.48 -7.56
C VAL A 145 48.04 4.55 -8.99
N GLN A 146 47.05 5.45 -9.21
CA GLN A 146 46.40 5.92 -10.47
C GLN A 146 45.12 5.14 -10.81
N GLN A 147 43.91 5.70 -10.94
CA GLN A 147 43.37 6.99 -11.42
C GLN A 147 43.80 7.39 -12.84
N GLU A 148 42.90 7.16 -13.81
CA GLU A 148 42.46 8.00 -14.96
C GLU A 148 41.85 7.08 -16.06
N VAL A 149 40.57 7.19 -16.46
CA VAL A 149 39.90 8.12 -17.43
C VAL A 149 39.70 7.46 -18.81
N GLU A 150 38.45 7.57 -19.33
CA GLU A 150 38.00 7.52 -20.76
C GLU A 150 38.22 6.20 -21.55
N ASP A 151 37.44 5.79 -22.56
CA ASP A 151 36.27 6.32 -23.26
C ASP A 151 35.68 5.19 -24.15
N ASP A 152 34.42 5.38 -24.54
CA ASP A 152 33.79 5.09 -25.85
C ASP A 152 33.82 3.69 -26.52
N GLU A 153 32.60 3.22 -26.84
CA GLU A 153 32.15 2.44 -28.01
C GLU A 153 30.90 1.63 -27.57
N GLY A 154 29.69 1.78 -28.11
CA GLY A 154 29.35 2.06 -29.49
C GLY A 154 28.51 0.89 -30.04
N MET A 155 27.19 1.09 -30.11
CA MET A 155 26.26 0.50 -31.11
C MET A 155 25.92 -1.01 -31.12
N LYS A 156 24.61 -1.33 -30.94
CA LYS A 156 23.66 -1.89 -31.95
C LYS A 156 22.41 -2.49 -31.27
N LYS A 157 21.23 -1.86 -31.40
CA LYS A 157 20.13 -2.10 -32.40
C LYS A 157 19.08 -3.15 -31.94
N THR A 158 17.84 -2.71 -31.66
CA THR A 158 16.57 -2.85 -32.46
C THR A 158 15.70 -4.02 -31.98
N GLN A 159 14.52 -3.77 -31.39
CA GLN A 159 13.21 -3.68 -32.08
C GLN A 159 12.99 -4.72 -33.18
N SER A 160 12.21 -5.75 -32.85
CA SER A 160 11.07 -6.29 -33.63
C SER A 160 10.20 -7.12 -32.69
#